data_AF-A0A8J8J794-F1
#
_entry.id   AF-A0A8J8J794-F1
#
_cell.length_a   1.000
_cell.length_b   1.000
_cell.length_c   1.000
_cell.angle_alpha   90.00
_cell.angle_beta   90.00
_cell.angle_gamma   90.00
#
_symmetry.space_group_name_H-M   'P 1'
#
loop_
_entity.id
_entity.type
_entity.pdbx_description
1 polymer ?
#
loop_
_entity_poly.entity_id
_entity_poly.type
_entity_poly.pdbx_seq_one_letter_code
_entity_poly.pdbx_strand_id
1 'polypeptide(L)'
;MKMRLVFDKKYDIVSGEYIVRVRELDLDDELKAIVDGFDPKVRIRGEELGLNELTEKVFKAGTREDAEKIMSEIRGALVETFSSLIARFKEAQSFNGSVVYEIDFNELFKE
;
A
#
# COMPACT_ATOMS: atom_id res chain seq x y z
N MET A 1 7.35 9.69 3.20
CA MET A 1 6.56 8.48 2.92
C MET A 1 6.93 7.37 3.88
N LYS A 2 6.07 7.11 4.86
CA LYS A 2 6.21 6.15 5.94
C LYS A 2 4.85 5.50 6.20
N MET A 3 4.85 4.17 6.30
CA MET A 3 3.68 3.38 6.69
C MET A 3 4.02 2.64 7.98
N ARG A 4 3.14 2.71 8.98
CA ARG A 4 3.24 1.97 10.23
C ARG A 4 2.14 0.94 10.30
N LEU A 5 2.53 -0.31 10.57
CA LEU A 5 1.63 -1.44 10.65
C LEU A 5 1.78 -2.09 12.02
N VAL A 6 0.68 -2.25 12.74
CA VAL A 6 0.64 -2.90 14.05
C VAL A 6 -0.29 -4.10 13.98
N PHE A 7 0.21 -5.25 14.43
CA PHE A 7 -0.55 -6.48 14.49
C PHE A 7 -0.89 -6.85 15.91
N ASP A 8 -2.09 -7.38 16.11
CA ASP A 8 -2.41 -8.20 17.28
C ASP A 8 -2.27 -9.67 16.89
N LYS A 9 -1.51 -10.43 17.70
CA LYS A 9 -1.36 -11.88 17.59
C LYS A 9 -1.72 -12.53 18.91
N LYS A 10 -2.75 -13.38 18.92
CA LYS A 10 -3.16 -14.13 20.12
C LYS A 10 -3.36 -15.61 19.80
N TYR A 11 -3.15 -16.46 20.78
CA TYR A 11 -3.52 -17.87 20.68
C TYR A 11 -4.88 -18.07 21.34
N ASP A 12 -5.83 -18.63 20.60
CA ASP A 12 -7.15 -18.98 21.11
C ASP A 12 -7.14 -20.43 21.58
N ILE A 13 -7.23 -20.62 22.89
CA ILE A 13 -7.15 -21.94 23.53
C ILE A 13 -8.38 -22.80 23.19
N VAL A 14 -9.53 -22.19 22.91
CA VAL A 14 -10.78 -22.92 22.63
C VAL A 14 -10.77 -23.49 21.22
N SER A 15 -10.34 -22.70 20.23
CA SER A 15 -10.25 -23.18 18.84
C SER A 15 -8.92 -23.88 18.54
N GLY A 16 -7.90 -23.70 19.38
CA GLY A 16 -6.55 -24.21 19.13
C GLY A 16 -5.79 -23.45 18.04
N GLU A 17 -6.25 -22.26 17.66
CA GLU A 17 -5.73 -21.48 16.53
C GLU A 17 -5.01 -20.20 16.98
N TYR A 18 -4.03 -19.76 16.21
CA TYR A 18 -3.48 -18.41 16.28
C TYR A 18 -4.36 -17.46 15.49
N ILE A 19 -4.72 -16.35 16.12
CA ILE A 19 -5.50 -15.27 15.54
C ILE A 19 -4.57 -14.09 15.28
N VAL A 20 -4.55 -13.62 14.04
CA VAL A 20 -3.80 -12.44 13.59
C VAL A 20 -4.79 -11.39 13.09
N ARG A 21 -4.61 -10.15 13.54
CA ARG A 21 -5.38 -8.98 13.09
C ARG A 21 -4.44 -7.80 12.85
N VAL A 22 -4.75 -7.00 11.84
CA VAL A 22 -4.12 -5.68 11.71
C VAL A 22 -4.84 -4.73 12.65
N ARG A 23 -4.20 -4.36 13.75
CA ARG A 23 -4.78 -3.43 14.73
C ARG A 23 -4.76 -2.00 14.23
N GLU A 24 -3.66 -1.60 13.62
CA GLU A 24 -3.44 -0.23 13.18
C GLU A 24 -2.65 -0.25 11.87
N LEU A 25 -3.15 0.50 10.89
CA LEU A 25 -2.44 0.85 9.68
C LEU A 25 -2.44 2.38 9.61
N ASP A 26 -1.30 2.99 9.91
CA ASP A 26 -1.13 4.43 9.86
C ASP A 26 -0.22 4.82 8.69
N LEU A 27 -0.65 5.85 7.97
CA LEU A 27 0.03 6.41 6.81
C LEU A 27 0.45 7.83 7.15
N ASP A 28 1.68 8.22 6.81
CA ASP A 28 2.08 9.62 6.88
C ASP A 28 1.32 10.47 5.85
N ASP A 29 1.37 11.79 6.01
CA ASP A 29 0.57 12.73 5.21
C ASP A 29 0.85 12.60 3.70
N GLU A 30 2.09 12.31 3.32
CA GLU A 30 2.46 12.07 1.92
C GLU A 30 1.78 10.83 1.34
N LEU A 31 1.75 9.71 2.07
CA LEU A 31 1.05 8.51 1.64
C LEU A 31 -0.47 8.69 1.65
N LYS A 32 -1.01 9.41 2.64
CA LYS A 32 -2.44 9.77 2.69
C LYS A 32 -2.86 10.57 1.45
N ALA A 33 -2.05 11.54 1.02
CA ALA A 33 -2.32 12.32 -0.18
C ALA A 33 -2.32 11.46 -1.47
N ILE A 34 -1.48 10.42 -1.53
CA ILE A 34 -1.44 9.50 -2.69
C ILE A 34 -2.70 8.65 -2.78
N VAL A 35 -3.27 8.25 -1.65
CA VAL A 35 -4.48 7.42 -1.59
C VAL A 35 -5.75 8.23 -1.38
N ASP A 36 -5.67 9.56 -1.37
CA ASP A 36 -6.84 10.40 -1.16
C ASP A 36 -7.84 10.22 -2.31
N GLY A 37 -9.09 9.88 -1.96
CA GLY A 37 -10.13 9.53 -2.93
C GLY A 37 -9.95 8.17 -3.64
N PHE A 38 -8.99 7.34 -3.24
CA PHE A 38 -8.74 6.01 -3.81
C PHE A 38 -8.60 4.95 -2.70
N ASP A 39 -9.39 3.88 -2.74
CA ASP A 39 -9.23 2.75 -1.80
C ASP A 39 -8.34 1.66 -2.43
N PRO A 40 -7.03 1.62 -2.11
CA PRO A 40 -6.16 0.61 -2.68
C PRO A 40 -6.55 -0.78 -2.20
N LYS A 41 -6.72 -1.68 -3.17
CA LYS A 41 -6.91 -3.10 -2.89
C LYS A 41 -5.58 -3.79 -2.71
N VAL A 42 -5.49 -4.58 -1.64
CA VAL A 42 -4.33 -5.39 -1.27
C VAL A 42 -4.70 -6.85 -1.44
N ARG A 43 -3.87 -7.61 -2.16
CA ARG A 43 -4.14 -9.04 -2.40
C ARG A 43 -3.45 -9.89 -1.35
N ILE A 44 -4.25 -10.64 -0.58
CA ILE A 44 -3.76 -11.49 0.51
C ILE A 44 -4.41 -12.85 0.35
N ARG A 45 -3.59 -13.89 0.12
CA ARG A 45 -4.06 -15.28 -0.05
C ARG A 45 -5.16 -15.47 -1.12
N GLY A 46 -5.07 -14.70 -2.19
CA GLY A 46 -6.03 -14.74 -3.31
C GLY A 46 -7.29 -13.90 -3.09
N GLU A 47 -7.45 -13.27 -1.94
CA GLU A 47 -8.53 -12.33 -1.66
C GLU A 47 -8.04 -10.89 -1.86
N GLU A 48 -8.85 -10.04 -2.49
CA GLU A 48 -8.58 -8.61 -2.61
C GLU A 48 -9.34 -7.86 -1.52
N LEU A 49 -8.61 -7.08 -0.71
CA LEU A 49 -9.15 -6.39 0.46
C LEU A 49 -8.82 -4.90 0.36
N GLY A 50 -9.78 -4.02 0.62
CA GLY A 50 -9.49 -2.61 0.87
C GLY A 50 -8.73 -2.42 2.19
N LEU A 51 -8.19 -1.22 2.41
CA LEU A 51 -7.40 -0.95 3.62
C LEU A 51 -8.25 -1.05 4.89
N ASN A 52 -9.51 -0.60 4.84
CA ASN A 52 -10.44 -0.71 5.97
C ASN A 52 -10.85 -2.18 6.22
N GLU A 53 -11.11 -2.92 5.14
CA GLU A 53 -11.44 -4.35 5.25
C GLU A 53 -10.28 -5.14 5.87
N LEU A 54 -9.04 -4.75 5.56
CA LEU A 54 -7.84 -5.37 6.11
C LEU A 54 -7.72 -5.19 7.63
N THR A 55 -8.09 -4.02 8.17
CA THR A 55 -8.04 -3.76 9.63
C THR A 55 -9.16 -4.46 10.39
N GLU A 56 -10.30 -4.69 9.73
CA GLU A 56 -11.43 -5.43 10.31
C GLU A 56 -11.26 -6.96 10.21
N LYS A 57 -10.46 -7.43 9.24
CA LYS A 57 -10.32 -8.86 8.96
C LYS A 57 -9.54 -9.61 10.03
N VAL A 58 -9.98 -10.84 10.26
CA VAL A 58 -9.37 -11.79 11.19
C VAL A 58 -8.78 -12.95 10.42
N PHE A 59 -7.47 -13.15 10.58
CA PHE A 59 -6.76 -14.26 9.97
C PHE A 59 -6.50 -15.34 11.01
N LYS A 60 -6.71 -16.59 10.62
CA LYS A 60 -6.52 -17.76 11.47
C LYS A 60 -5.35 -18.60 10.96
N ALA A 61 -4.57 -19.14 11.88
CA ALA A 61 -3.42 -19.98 11.61
C ALA A 61 -3.37 -21.16 12.57
N GLY A 62 -3.07 -22.36 12.07
CA GLY A 62 -2.93 -23.56 12.91
C GLY A 62 -1.65 -23.54 13.75
N THR A 63 -0.60 -22.85 13.30
CA THR A 63 0.69 -22.79 13.98
C THR A 63 1.18 -21.35 14.18
N ARG A 64 2.11 -21.16 15.11
CA ARG A 64 2.77 -19.87 15.32
C ARG A 64 3.52 -19.41 14.07
N GLU A 65 4.17 -20.35 13.37
CA GLU A 65 4.92 -20.07 12.15
C GLU A 65 3.99 -19.58 11.04
N ASP A 66 2.82 -20.22 10.88
CA ASP A 66 1.83 -19.78 9.89
C ASP A 66 1.27 -18.40 10.23
N ALA A 67 1.08 -18.08 11.51
CA ALA A 67 0.69 -16.75 11.94
C ALA A 67 1.75 -15.69 11.58
N GLU A 68 3.03 -16.03 11.71
CA GLU A 68 4.14 -15.16 11.32
C GLU A 68 4.25 -15.00 9.79
N LYS A 69 3.98 -16.08 9.03
CA LYS A 69 3.86 -16.02 7.56
C LYS A 69 2.73 -15.08 7.14
N ILE A 70 1.55 -15.17 7.76
CA ILE A 70 0.42 -14.26 7.49
C ILE A 70 0.82 -12.80 7.68
N MET A 71 1.46 -12.47 8.82
CA MET A 71 1.90 -11.09 9.06
C MET A 71 2.91 -10.61 8.00
N SER A 72 3.83 -11.48 7.57
CA SER A 72 4.79 -11.16 6.52
C SER A 72 4.13 -10.99 5.15
N GLU A 73 3.14 -11.84 4.82
CA GLU A 73 2.33 -11.75 3.60
C GLU A 73 1.58 -10.41 3.55
N ILE A 74 0.87 -10.06 4.64
CA ILE A 74 0.14 -8.79 4.75
C ILE A 74 1.09 -7.60 4.53
N ARG A 75 2.24 -7.61 5.22
CA ARG A 75 3.25 -6.56 5.08
C ARG A 75 3.77 -6.47 3.64
N GLY A 76 4.09 -7.61 3.02
CA GLY A 76 4.60 -7.66 1.65
C GLY A 76 3.60 -7.11 0.65
N ALA A 77 2.34 -7.54 0.76
CA ALA A 77 1.26 -7.11 -0.11
C ALA A 77 1.01 -5.59 0.00
N LEU A 78 1.02 -5.04 1.22
CA LEU A 78 0.92 -3.59 1.42
C LEU A 78 2.09 -2.84 0.78
N VAL A 79 3.32 -3.30 0.99
CA VAL A 79 4.51 -2.68 0.37
C VAL A 79 4.41 -2.67 -1.15
N GLU A 80 4.00 -3.78 -1.76
CA GLU A 80 3.84 -3.89 -3.21
C GLU A 80 2.77 -2.93 -3.75
N THR A 81 1.59 -2.91 -3.12
CA THR A 81 0.48 -2.04 -3.50
C THR A 81 0.89 -0.57 -3.42
N PHE A 82 1.47 -0.13 -2.28
CA PHE A 82 1.91 1.25 -2.12
C PHE A 82 3.06 1.62 -3.05
N SER A 83 3.99 0.71 -3.32
CA SER A 83 5.08 0.96 -4.27
C SER A 83 4.55 1.22 -5.68
N SER A 84 3.56 0.44 -6.13
CA SER A 84 2.89 0.66 -7.42
C SER A 84 2.14 1.98 -7.47
N LEU A 85 1.46 2.35 -6.39
CA LEU A 85 0.75 3.64 -6.32
C LEU A 85 1.70 4.83 -6.35
N ILE A 86 2.81 4.77 -5.60
CA ILE A 86 3.83 5.81 -5.60
C ILE A 86 4.43 5.96 -7.01
N ALA A 87 4.71 4.86 -7.71
CA ALA A 87 5.21 4.91 -9.07
C ALA A 87 4.24 5.64 -10.00
N ARG A 88 2.97 5.23 -10.02
CA ARG A 88 1.92 5.88 -10.84
C ARG A 88 1.73 7.36 -10.49
N PHE A 89 1.78 7.69 -9.20
CA PHE A 89 1.67 9.07 -8.75
C PHE A 89 2.84 9.93 -9.24
N LYS A 90 4.08 9.41 -9.15
CA LYS A 90 5.28 10.09 -9.68
C LYS A 90 5.22 10.24 -11.19
N GLU A 91 4.75 9.23 -11.92
CA GLU A 91 4.54 9.31 -13.38
C GLU A 91 3.52 10.39 -13.73
N ALA A 92 2.37 10.44 -13.04
CA ALA A 92 1.35 11.47 -13.24
C ALA A 92 1.86 12.87 -12.91
N GLN A 93 2.65 13.03 -11.86
CA GLN A 93 3.31 14.31 -11.54
C GLN A 93 4.34 14.70 -12.61
N SER A 94 5.13 13.76 -13.10
CA SER A 94 6.08 14.00 -14.19
C SER A 94 5.37 14.36 -15.51
N PHE A 95 4.16 13.85 -15.72
CA PHE A 95 3.32 14.18 -16.88
C PHE A 95 2.62 15.54 -16.73
N ASN A 96 2.27 15.93 -15.51
CA ASN A 96 1.68 17.24 -15.18
C ASN A 96 2.74 18.35 -14.97
N GLY A 97 4.04 18.01 -14.91
CA GLY A 97 5.12 18.98 -14.94
C GLY A 97 5.16 19.65 -16.31
N SER A 98 4.89 20.96 -16.36
CA SER A 98 4.86 21.71 -17.62
C SER A 98 6.14 21.49 -18.44
N VAL A 99 6.00 20.94 -19.64
CA VAL A 99 7.06 20.93 -20.64
C VAL A 99 7.16 22.35 -21.20
N VAL A 100 8.17 23.11 -20.76
CA VAL A 100 8.49 24.42 -21.34
C VAL A 100 9.30 24.18 -22.61
N TYR A 101 8.68 24.41 -23.77
CA TYR A 101 9.43 24.61 -25.00
C TYR A 101 9.78 26.09 -25.09
N GLU A 102 11.07 26.42 -24.96
CA GLU A 102 11.57 27.73 -25.38
C GLU A 102 11.88 27.64 -26.87
N ILE A 103 11.03 28.26 -27.70
CA ILE A 103 11.24 28.34 -29.14
C ILE A 103 11.95 29.67 -29.42
N ASP A 104 13.21 29.61 -29.85
CA ASP A 104 13.91 30.78 -30.39
C ASP A 104 13.49 31.02 -31.84
N PHE A 105 12.64 32.01 -32.05
CA PHE A 105 12.21 32.40 -33.40
C PHE A 105 13.32 33.02 -34.24
N ASN A 106 14.42 33.50 -33.65
CA ASN A 106 15.56 34.02 -34.42
C ASN A 106 16.37 32.90 -35.11
N GLU A 107 16.25 31.65 -34.66
CA GLU A 107 16.81 30.49 -35.37
C GLU A 107 15.92 30.02 -36.53
N LEU A 108 14.64 30.41 -36.56
CA LEU A 108 13.70 30.05 -37.64
C LEU A 108 13.81 30.94 -38.88
N PHE A 109 14.45 32.10 -38.79
CA PHE A 109 14.62 33.05 -39.90
C PHE A 109 16.08 33.22 -40.36
N LYS A 110 16.98 32.32 -39.95
CA LYS A 110 18.34 32.24 -40.50
C LYS A 110 18.38 31.32 -41.72
N GLU A 111 17.74 31.75 -42.81
CA GLU A 111 18.12 31.38 -44.18
C GLU A 111 18.43 32.65 -44.97
#